data_AF-A0A949BKN4-F1
#
_entry.id   AF-A0A949BKN4-F1
#
_cell.length_a   1.000
_cell.length_b   1.000
_cell.length_c   1.000
_cell.angle_alpha   90.00
_cell.angle_beta   90.00
_cell.angle_gamma   90.00
#
_symmetry.space_group_name_H-M   'P 1'
#
loop_
_entity.id
_entity.type
_entity.pdbx_description
1 polymer ?
#
loop_
_entity_poly.entity_id
_entity_poly.type
_entity_poly.pdbx_seq_one_letter_code
_entity_poly.pdbx_strand_id
1 'polypeptide(L)'
;MNVDLENCYGIKKLQTQFDFSQKKAYAIYAANGAMKSSLAQAFKDAADATASKDRIFPDRVCNRKITDENGLDLPKESVSVIRPYDGRRYRPHGENFDSARGQ
;
A
#
# COMPACT_ATOMS: atom_id res chain seq x y z
N MET A 1 11.00 -5.77 -12.81
CA MET A 1 10.57 -4.73 -11.84
C MET A 1 11.65 -4.52 -10.78
N ASN A 2 12.06 -3.29 -10.54
CA ASN A 2 13.07 -2.93 -9.54
C ASN A 2 12.43 -2.12 -8.41
N VAL A 3 12.73 -2.49 -7.16
CA VAL A 3 12.25 -1.83 -5.96
C VAL A 3 13.44 -1.35 -5.14
N ASP A 4 13.50 -0.06 -4.88
CA ASP A 4 14.44 0.59 -3.97
C ASP A 4 13.67 1.52 -3.03
N LEU A 5 13.60 1.14 -1.76
CA LEU A 5 12.91 1.87 -0.70
C LEU A 5 13.87 2.16 0.44
N GLU A 6 13.94 3.41 0.89
CA GLU A 6 14.75 3.83 2.03
C GLU A 6 13.99 4.84 2.89
N ASN A 7 13.96 4.64 4.20
CA ASN A 7 13.22 5.46 5.18
C ASN A 7 11.72 5.66 4.86
N CYS A 8 11.07 4.68 4.23
CA CYS A 8 9.65 4.77 3.88
C CYS A 8 8.81 3.93 4.84
N TYR A 9 7.96 4.58 5.64
CA TYR A 9 7.12 3.92 6.64
C TYR A 9 7.87 2.99 7.60
N GLY A 10 9.12 3.33 7.94
CA GLY A 10 9.98 2.51 8.81
C GLY A 10 10.74 1.39 8.10
N ILE A 11 10.63 1.25 6.77
CA ILE A 11 11.57 0.45 5.98
C ILE A 11 12.90 1.18 6.00
N LYS A 12 13.90 0.65 6.71
CA LYS A 12 15.25 1.23 6.73
C LYS A 12 15.84 1.24 5.33
N LYS A 13 15.91 0.07 4.68
CA LYS A 13 16.35 -0.11 3.31
C LYS A 13 15.78 -1.41 2.74
N LEU A 14 15.28 -1.39 1.51
CA LEU A 14 14.88 -2.55 0.73
C LEU A 14 15.28 -2.31 -0.73
N GLN A 15 16.25 -3.08 -1.22
CA GLN A 15 16.69 -3.04 -2.61
C GLN A 15 16.55 -4.44 -3.19
N THR A 16 15.62 -4.63 -4.12
CA THR A 16 15.31 -5.96 -4.66
C THR A 16 14.78 -5.84 -6.09
N GLN A 17 15.28 -6.73 -6.95
CA GLN A 17 14.74 -6.92 -8.29
C GLN A 17 13.81 -8.13 -8.29
N PHE A 18 12.61 -7.93 -8.82
CA PHE A 18 11.63 -9.00 -9.07
C PHE A 18 11.60 -9.30 -10.57
N ASP A 19 11.98 -10.52 -10.92
CA ASP A 19 12.00 -11.03 -12.29
C ASP A 19 10.74 -11.86 -12.57
N PHE A 20 9.81 -11.24 -13.29
CA PHE A 20 8.55 -11.88 -13.62
C PHE A 20 8.59 -12.75 -14.89
N SER A 21 9.75 -12.88 -15.55
CA SER A 21 9.90 -13.68 -16.78
C SER A 21 9.67 -15.17 -16.54
N GLN A 22 10.14 -15.69 -15.40
CA GLN A 22 10.00 -17.10 -15.02
C GLN A 22 8.89 -17.34 -14.00
N LYS A 23 8.55 -16.34 -13.17
CA LYS A 23 7.57 -16.47 -12.09
C LYS A 23 6.59 -15.30 -12.10
N LYS A 24 5.29 -15.58 -12.15
CA LYS A 24 4.26 -14.54 -12.18
C LYS A 24 3.89 -13.97 -10.80
N ALA A 25 4.37 -14.59 -9.73
CA ALA A 25 4.04 -14.22 -8.36
C ALA A 25 5.22 -14.39 -7.41
N TYR A 26 5.33 -13.48 -6.45
CA TYR A 26 6.33 -13.49 -5.38
C TYR A 26 5.62 -13.42 -4.02
N ALA A 27 6.03 -14.28 -3.09
CA ALA A 27 5.58 -14.23 -1.70
C ALA A 27 6.66 -13.54 -0.85
N ILE A 28 6.30 -12.43 -0.21
CA ILE A 28 7.20 -11.67 0.64
C ILE A 28 6.86 -11.98 2.09
N TYR A 29 7.80 -12.60 2.80
CA TYR A 29 7.71 -12.88 4.23
C TYR A 29 8.66 -11.96 4.99
N ALA A 30 8.14 -11.28 6.00
CA ALA A 30 8.95 -10.49 6.92
C ALA A 30 8.46 -10.73 8.35
N ALA A 31 9.28 -10.41 9.36
CA ALA A 31 8.88 -10.48 10.76
C ALA A 31 7.61 -9.63 11.04
N ASN A 32 6.91 -9.94 12.12
CA ASN A 32 5.78 -9.13 12.57
C ASN A 32 6.30 -7.75 13.01
N GLY A 33 5.69 -6.69 12.50
CA GLY A 33 6.14 -5.32 12.72
C GLY A 33 6.47 -4.61 11.41
N ALA A 34 5.69 -3.56 11.11
CA ALA A 34 5.86 -2.57 10.06
C ALA A 34 6.11 -3.07 8.63
N MET A 35 7.20 -3.77 8.32
CA MET A 35 7.74 -4.01 6.97
C MET A 35 6.69 -4.43 5.93
N LYS A 36 5.85 -5.44 6.21
CA LYS A 36 4.82 -5.92 5.28
C LYS A 36 3.78 -4.83 4.96
N SER A 37 3.22 -4.22 6.00
CA SER A 37 2.24 -3.15 5.88
C SER A 37 2.85 -1.86 5.32
N SER A 38 4.12 -1.58 5.63
CA SER A 38 4.90 -0.46 5.12
C SER A 38 5.17 -0.61 3.63
N LEU A 39 5.49 -1.83 3.16
CA LEU A 39 5.66 -2.13 1.75
C LEU A 39 4.33 -1.94 1.00
N ALA A 40 3.24 -2.49 1.53
CA ALA A 40 1.91 -2.29 0.96
C ALA A 40 1.52 -0.81 0.90
N GLN A 41 1.84 -0.03 1.93
CA GLN A 41 1.58 1.42 1.94
C GLN A 41 2.44 2.17 0.93
N ALA A 42 3.73 1.84 0.78
CA ALA A 42 4.60 2.48 -0.20
C ALA A 42 4.12 2.21 -1.65
N PHE A 43 3.64 0.99 -1.94
CA PHE A 43 3.03 0.68 -3.24
C PHE A 43 1.69 1.38 -3.43
N LYS A 44 0.89 1.51 -2.37
CA LYS A 44 -0.36 2.27 -2.42
C LYS A 44 -0.11 3.73 -2.78
N ASP A 45 0.87 4.36 -2.13
CA ASP A 45 1.24 5.73 -2.43
C ASP A 45 1.77 5.90 -3.86
N ALA A 46 2.44 4.88 -4.41
CA ALA A 46 2.83 4.87 -5.82
C ALA A 46 1.60 4.89 -6.75
N ALA A 47 0.59 4.07 -6.46
CA ALA A 47 -0.67 4.04 -7.21
C ALA A 47 -1.47 5.35 -7.06
N ASP A 48 -1.52 5.91 -5.85
CA ASP A 48 -2.24 7.15 -5.55
C ASP A 48 -1.46 8.42 -5.97
N ALA A 49 -0.22 8.26 -6.45
CA ALA A 49 0.72 9.35 -6.76
C ALA A 49 0.99 10.30 -5.59
N THR A 50 1.02 9.75 -4.39
CA THR A 50 1.33 10.48 -3.16
C THR A 50 2.79 10.26 -2.77
N ALA A 51 3.34 11.25 -2.07
CA ALA A 51 4.68 11.13 -1.52
C ALA A 51 4.66 10.18 -0.31
N SER A 52 5.56 9.20 -0.33
CA SER A 52 5.79 8.33 0.81
C SER A 52 6.66 9.04 1.85
N LYS A 53 6.53 8.66 3.12
CA LYS A 53 7.23 9.29 4.24
C LYS A 53 7.60 8.30 5.34
N ASP A 54 8.58 8.67 6.15
CA ASP A 54 8.80 7.98 7.42
C ASP A 54 7.72 8.40 8.45
N ARG A 55 7.22 7.44 9.22
CA ARG A 55 6.22 7.70 10.28
C ARG A 55 6.87 8.01 11.62
N ILE A 56 8.07 7.49 11.86
CA ILE A 56 8.78 7.58 13.13
C ILE A 56 9.69 8.81 13.13
N PHE A 57 10.32 9.11 11.99
CA PHE A 57 11.26 10.22 11.85
C PHE A 57 10.86 11.12 10.66
N PRO A 58 9.92 12.07 10.84
CA PRO A 58 9.37 12.88 9.74
C PRO A 58 10.42 13.67 8.96
N ASP A 59 11.56 14.00 9.60
CA ASP A 59 12.66 14.75 8.98
C ASP A 59 13.53 13.91 8.03
N ARG A 60 13.37 12.58 8.02
CA ARG A 60 14.09 11.71 7.09
C ARG A 60 13.46 11.78 5.72
N VAL A 61 14.30 11.98 4.70
CA VAL A 61 13.88 11.86 3.31
C VAL A 61 13.59 10.38 3.01
N CYS A 62 12.34 10.10 2.65
CA CYS A 62 11.96 8.79 2.11
C CYS A 62 12.33 8.74 0.62
N ASN A 63 13.11 7.73 0.26
CA ASN A 63 13.41 7.40 -1.12
C ASN A 63 12.49 6.25 -1.55
N ARG A 64 11.53 6.54 -2.43
CA ARG A 64 10.67 5.53 -3.06
C ARG A 64 10.95 5.49 -4.56
N LYS A 65 11.66 4.46 -5.02
CA LYS A 65 11.89 4.20 -6.44
C LYS A 65 11.39 2.81 -6.81
N ILE A 66 10.31 2.77 -7.59
CA ILE A 66 9.69 1.53 -8.06
C ILE A 66 9.57 1.65 -9.57
N THR A 67 10.37 0.85 -10.29
CA THR A 67 10.55 0.99 -11.74
C THR A 67 10.35 -0.34 -12.46
N ASP A 68 10.03 -0.26 -13.75
CA ASP A 68 10.00 -1.42 -14.66
C ASP A 68 11.41 -1.95 -14.97
N GLU A 69 11.50 -2.92 -15.87
CA GLU A 69 12.78 -3.45 -16.38
C GLU A 69 13.64 -2.44 -17.15
N ASN A 70 13.04 -1.37 -17.67
CA ASN A 70 13.72 -0.32 -18.42
C ASN A 70 14.15 0.86 -17.52
N GLY A 71 13.81 0.82 -16.23
CA GLY A 71 14.11 1.89 -15.27
C GLY A 71 13.11 3.05 -15.31
N LEU A 72 11.97 2.89 -15.99
CA LEU A 72 10.87 3.86 -16.00
C LEU A 72 9.97 3.66 -14.78
N ASP A 73 9.44 4.76 -14.25
CA ASP A 73 8.48 4.71 -13.15
C ASP A 73 7.22 3.93 -13.57
N LEU A 74 6.70 3.12 -12.64
CA LEU A 74 5.48 2.37 -12.90
C LEU A 74 4.28 3.32 -13.09
N PRO A 75 3.46 3.15 -14.15
CA PRO A 75 2.22 3.89 -14.29
C PRO A 75 1.27 3.53 -13.15
N LYS A 76 0.51 4.52 -12.68
CA LYS A 76 -0.38 4.39 -11.51
C LYS A 76 -1.37 3.23 -11.66
N GLU A 77 -1.84 3.05 -12.89
CA GLU A 77 -2.83 2.06 -13.30
C GLU A 77 -2.29 0.62 -13.25
N SER A 78 -0.96 0.44 -13.24
CA SER A 78 -0.31 -0.87 -13.13
C SER A 78 -0.16 -1.38 -11.70
N VAL A 79 -0.46 -0.54 -10.70
CA VAL A 79 -0.29 -0.87 -9.28
C VAL A 79 -1.64 -0.88 -8.58
N SER A 80 -2.00 -2.03 -8.00
CA SER A 80 -3.21 -2.16 -7.18
C SER A 80 -2.88 -2.82 -5.85
N VAL A 81 -3.31 -2.19 -4.75
CA VAL A 81 -3.10 -2.69 -3.38
C VAL A 81 -4.44 -3.09 -2.77
N ILE A 82 -4.64 -4.40 -2.61
CA ILE A 82 -5.82 -4.95 -1.96
C ILE A 82 -5.61 -4.91 -0.45
N ARG A 83 -6.42 -4.14 0.26
CA ARG A 83 -6.43 -4.10 1.73
C ARG A 83 -7.44 -5.11 2.28
N PRO A 84 -7.20 -5.69 3.47
CA PRO A 84 -8.25 -6.44 4.16
C PRO A 84 -9.48 -5.53 4.32
N TYR A 85 -10.68 -6.09 4.07
CA TYR A 85 -11.97 -5.40 3.97
C TYR A 85 -12.09 -4.10 4.78
N ASP A 86 -12.18 -2.96 4.08
CA ASP A 86 -12.65 -1.71 4.67
C ASP A 86 -14.17 -1.86 4.90
N GLY A 87 -14.53 -2.16 6.16
CA GLY A 87 -15.90 -2.46 6.61
C GLY A 87 -16.88 -1.30 6.46
N ARG A 88 -17.19 -0.88 5.24
CA ARG A 88 -18.45 -0.19 4.95
C ARG A 88 -19.57 -1.18 5.26
N ARG A 89 -20.05 -1.12 6.51
CA ARG A 89 -21.33 -1.72 6.91
C ARG A 89 -22.35 -1.35 5.84
N TYR A 90 -22.91 -2.35 5.20
CA TYR A 90 -24.13 -2.20 4.42
C TYR A 90 -25.16 -1.54 5.33
N ARG A 91 -25.47 -0.25 5.10
CA ARG A 91 -26.73 0.32 5.57
C ARG A 91 -27.73 0.01 4.46
N PRO A 92 -28.72 -0.87 4.70
CA PRO A 92 -29.84 -0.94 3.77
C PRO A 92 -30.46 0.46 3.73
N HIS A 93 -30.61 1.02 2.53
CA HIS A 93 -31.44 2.19 2.34
C HIS A 93 -32.89 1.79 2.65
N GLY A 94 -33.50 2.41 3.66
CA GLY A 94 -34.95 2.40 3.81
C GLY A 94 -35.58 2.07 5.16
N GLU A 95 -34.93 2.30 6.31
CA GLU A 95 -35.67 2.32 7.59
C GLU A 95 -35.98 3.77 8.00
N ASN A 96 -37.14 4.24 7.52
CA ASN A 96 -37.86 5.34 8.14
C ASN A 96 -38.43 4.83 9.47
N PHE A 97 -37.80 5.17 10.59
CA PHE A 97 -38.46 5.09 11.89
C PHE A 97 -39.10 6.45 12.18
N ASP A 98 -40.31 6.62 11.67
CA ASP A 98 -41.26 7.59 12.22
C ASP A 98 -42.49 6.85 12.75
N SER A 99 -42.63 6.92 14.08
CA SER A 99 -43.85 6.82 14.88
C SER A 99 -44.67 5.51 14.90
N ALA A 100 -44.67 4.83 16.06
CA ALA A 100 -45.91 4.39 16.73
C ALA A 100 -45.67 3.86 18.16
N ARG A 101 -46.22 4.60 19.15
CA ARG A 101 -46.85 4.16 20.43
C ARG A 101 -45.94 3.39 21.42
N GLY A 102 -45.72 3.84 22.64
CA GLY A 102 -46.71 4.29 23.61
C GLY A 102 -46.85 3.23 24.70
N GLN A 103 -46.12 3.41 25.79
CA GLN A 103 -46.41 3.02 27.18
C GLN A 103 -45.34 3.61 28.09
#